data_AF-A0A538NE14-F1
#
_entry.id   AF-A0A538NE14-F1
#
_cell.length_a   1.000
_cell.length_b   1.000
_cell.length_c   1.000
_cell.angle_alpha   90.00
_cell.angle_beta   90.00
_cell.angle_gamma   90.00
#
_symmetry.space_group_name_H-M   'P 1'
#
loop_
_entity.id
_entity.type
_entity.pdbx_description
1 polymer ?
#
loop_
_entity_poly.entity_id
_entity_poly.type
_entity_poly.pdbx_seq_one_letter_code
_entity_poly.pdbx_strand_id
1 'polypeptide(L)'
;MPSEQKQPSSMSAFAPQLGMFAPAVEYLVDAAQRSVLFWDAMRQRGNQYRQHLTEAVPHVLDYEVELVLSGKTLDRPVNYGLVRVIPPPGIELDPTRRPFVIVDPRAGHGPGIGGFKADSEIGVAF
;
A
#
# COMPACT_ATOMS: atom_id res chain seq x y z
N MET A 1 48.02 -52.52 -47.47
CA MET A 1 47.32 -51.23 -47.33
C MET A 1 46.52 -51.27 -46.02
N PRO A 2 47.04 -50.77 -44.89
CA PRO A 2 46.26 -50.66 -43.67
C PRO A 2 45.61 -49.27 -43.61
N SER A 3 44.28 -49.27 -43.48
CA SER A 3 43.41 -48.11 -43.37
C SER A 3 43.54 -47.47 -41.98
N GLU A 4 43.93 -46.19 -41.92
CA GLU A 4 43.92 -45.38 -40.70
C GLU A 4 42.49 -45.21 -40.16
N GLN A 5 42.23 -45.78 -38.98
CA GLN A 5 41.05 -45.46 -38.17
C GLN A 5 41.29 -44.15 -37.43
N LYS A 6 40.59 -43.09 -37.88
CA LYS A 6 40.57 -41.80 -37.20
C LYS A 6 39.74 -41.91 -35.91
N GLN A 7 40.40 -41.86 -34.76
CA GLN A 7 39.75 -41.81 -33.46
C GLN A 7 38.93 -40.50 -33.31
N PRO A 8 37.69 -40.55 -32.80
CA PRO A 8 36.92 -39.33 -32.56
C PRO A 8 37.50 -38.58 -31.35
N SER A 9 37.84 -37.31 -31.57
CA SER A 9 38.36 -36.38 -30.58
C SER A 9 37.46 -36.29 -29.35
N SER A 10 38.05 -36.40 -28.16
CA SER A 10 37.42 -36.32 -26.84
C SER A 10 36.97 -34.90 -26.45
N MET A 11 36.25 -34.20 -27.32
CA MET A 11 35.72 -32.83 -27.06
C MET A 11 34.27 -32.81 -26.58
N SER A 12 33.68 -33.95 -26.17
CA SER A 12 32.28 -34.03 -25.70
C SER A 12 32.14 -34.17 -24.17
N ALA A 13 33.20 -33.93 -23.41
CA ALA A 13 33.18 -34.08 -21.96
C ALA A 13 32.90 -32.78 -21.19
N PHE A 14 32.57 -31.66 -21.86
CA PHE A 14 32.28 -30.37 -21.21
C PHE A 14 30.86 -29.83 -21.47
N ALA A 15 30.10 -30.44 -22.38
CA ALA A 15 28.73 -30.05 -22.67
C ALA A 15 27.69 -30.49 -21.60
N PRO A 16 27.76 -31.69 -20.99
CA PRO A 16 26.71 -32.13 -20.06
C PRO A 16 26.80 -31.49 -18.66
N GLN A 17 27.96 -30.92 -18.28
CA GLN A 17 28.16 -30.32 -16.95
C GLN A 17 27.45 -28.96 -16.81
N LEU A 18 27.39 -28.16 -17.88
CA LEU A 18 26.62 -26.91 -17.90
C LEU A 18 25.11 -27.17 -17.82
N GLY A 19 24.63 -28.28 -18.40
CA GLY A 19 23.22 -28.67 -18.36
C GLY A 19 22.71 -29.04 -16.97
N MET A 20 23.57 -29.62 -16.11
CA MET A 20 23.20 -29.95 -14.72
C MET A 20 22.95 -28.71 -13.86
N PHE A 21 23.67 -27.61 -14.12
CA PHE A 21 23.51 -26.35 -13.37
C PHE A 21 22.48 -25.40 -14.00
N ALA A 22 21.97 -25.69 -15.20
CA ALA A 22 21.00 -24.84 -15.88
C ALA A 22 19.73 -24.56 -15.04
N PRO A 23 19.10 -25.56 -14.38
CA PRO A 23 17.94 -25.29 -13.52
C PRO A 23 18.25 -24.41 -12.31
N ALA A 24 19.47 -24.53 -11.76
CA ALA A 24 19.91 -23.69 -10.65
C ALA A 24 20.12 -22.24 -11.09
N VAL A 25 20.66 -22.02 -12.29
CA VAL A 25 20.81 -20.68 -12.87
C VAL A 25 19.44 -20.08 -13.20
N GLU A 26 18.53 -20.84 -13.79
CA GLU A 26 17.15 -20.41 -14.06
C GLU A 26 16.44 -19.98 -12.77
N TYR A 27 16.57 -20.78 -11.70
CA TYR A 27 16.02 -20.43 -10.40
C TYR A 27 16.62 -19.15 -9.82
N LEU A 28 17.94 -18.97 -9.92
CA LEU A 28 18.61 -17.75 -9.44
C LEU A 28 18.14 -16.52 -10.20
N VAL A 29 17.93 -16.63 -11.51
CA VAL A 29 17.39 -15.54 -12.34
C VAL A 29 15.95 -15.21 -11.92
N ASP A 30 15.07 -16.20 -11.78
CA ASP A 30 13.69 -15.98 -11.31
C ASP A 30 13.67 -15.36 -9.90
N ALA A 31 14.48 -15.87 -8.97
CA ALA A 31 14.59 -15.33 -7.62
C ALA A 31 15.08 -13.87 -7.61
N ALA A 32 16.06 -13.53 -8.45
CA ALA A 32 16.55 -12.16 -8.59
C ALA A 32 15.46 -11.24 -9.17
N GLN A 33 14.76 -11.67 -10.22
CA GLN A 33 13.66 -10.92 -10.82
C GLN A 33 12.54 -10.66 -9.81
N ARG A 34 12.10 -11.68 -9.06
CA ARG A 34 11.09 -11.54 -8.01
C ARG A 34 11.56 -10.66 -6.85
N SER A 35 12.83 -10.74 -6.49
CA SER A 35 13.41 -9.88 -5.45
C SER A 35 13.38 -8.41 -5.85
N VAL A 36 13.72 -8.10 -7.11
CA VAL A 36 13.63 -6.73 -7.64
C VAL A 36 12.18 -6.24 -7.64
N LEU A 37 11.22 -7.04 -8.10
CA LEU A 37 9.79 -6.68 -8.08
C LEU A 37 9.28 -6.47 -6.65
N PHE A 38 9.67 -7.34 -5.72
CA PHE A 38 9.33 -7.21 -4.30
C PHE A 38 9.89 -5.92 -3.69
N TRP A 39 11.16 -5.59 -3.96
CA TRP A 39 11.76 -4.34 -3.49
C TRP A 39 11.07 -3.12 -4.09
N ASP A 40 10.65 -3.17 -5.36
CA ASP A 40 9.89 -2.07 -5.94
C ASP A 40 8.52 -1.89 -5.27
N ALA A 41 7.78 -2.97 -5.03
CA ALA A 41 6.50 -2.91 -4.30
C ALA A 41 6.67 -2.33 -2.89
N MET A 42 7.71 -2.76 -2.16
CA MET A 42 8.02 -2.24 -0.82
C MET A 42 8.43 -0.76 -0.85
N ARG A 43 9.20 -0.35 -1.87
CA ARG A 43 9.56 1.06 -2.10
C ARG A 43 8.32 1.91 -2.37
N GLN A 44 7.44 1.46 -3.26
CA GLN A 44 6.18 2.15 -3.58
C GLN A 44 5.31 2.33 -2.33
N ARG A 45 5.09 1.26 -1.56
CA ARG A 45 4.36 1.31 -0.29
C ARG A 45 5.00 2.28 0.71
N GLY A 46 6.32 2.25 0.84
CA GLY A 46 7.07 3.16 1.72
C GLY A 46 6.89 4.62 1.32
N ASN A 47 6.93 4.91 0.02
CA ASN A 47 6.69 6.26 -0.50
C ASN A 47 5.27 6.74 -0.23
N GLN A 48 4.26 5.90 -0.49
CA GLN A 48 2.85 6.19 -0.18
C GLN A 48 2.67 6.48 1.32
N TYR A 49 3.27 5.66 2.19
CA TYR A 49 3.20 5.87 3.63
C TYR A 49 3.84 7.21 4.06
N ARG A 50 4.98 7.58 3.46
CA ARG A 50 5.60 8.89 3.74
C ARG A 50 4.73 10.05 3.28
N GLN A 51 4.11 9.95 2.11
CA GLN A 51 3.15 10.95 1.62
C GLN A 51 1.96 11.07 2.59
N HIS A 52 1.38 9.95 3.00
CA HIS A 52 0.28 9.92 3.95
C HIS A 52 0.66 10.55 5.31
N LEU A 53 1.88 10.30 5.82
CA LEU A 53 2.37 10.94 7.05
C LEU A 53 2.54 12.46 6.94
N THR A 54 2.69 13.01 5.74
CA THR A 54 2.79 14.47 5.54
C THR A 54 1.43 15.15 5.47
N GLU A 55 0.33 14.40 5.41
CA GLU A 55 -1.02 14.95 5.44
C GLU A 55 -1.32 15.55 6.83
N ALA A 56 -2.03 16.68 6.86
CA ALA A 56 -2.35 17.38 8.12
C ALA A 56 -3.27 16.56 9.03
N VAL A 57 -4.15 15.76 8.43
CA VAL A 57 -5.04 14.82 9.11
C VAL A 57 -5.03 13.51 8.31
N PRO A 58 -4.08 12.59 8.57
CA PRO A 58 -4.08 11.29 7.94
C PRO A 58 -5.24 10.48 8.51
N HIS A 59 -6.40 10.56 7.86
CA HIS A 59 -7.59 9.79 8.20
C HIS A 59 -7.89 8.78 7.10
N VAL A 60 -8.58 7.71 7.48
CA VAL A 60 -8.95 6.64 6.54
C VAL A 60 -10.33 6.90 5.89
N LEU A 61 -10.99 7.98 6.27
CA LEU A 61 -12.29 8.40 5.73
C LEU A 61 -12.13 9.00 4.33
N ASP A 62 -12.98 8.62 3.39
CA ASP A 62 -13.00 9.19 2.03
C ASP A 62 -13.88 10.44 1.97
N TYR A 63 -13.55 11.42 2.82
CA TYR A 63 -14.20 12.72 2.88
C TYR A 63 -13.15 13.81 3.05
N GLU A 64 -13.38 14.97 2.45
CA GLU A 64 -12.55 16.14 2.73
C GLU A 64 -12.87 16.64 4.15
N VAL A 65 -11.84 16.86 4.96
CA VAL A 65 -12.01 17.36 6.32
C VAL A 65 -11.10 18.55 6.59
N GLU A 66 -11.58 19.43 7.46
CA GLU A 66 -10.82 20.55 7.98
C GLU A 66 -10.48 20.31 9.45
N LEU A 67 -9.21 20.48 9.82
CA LEU A 67 -8.77 20.38 11.21
C LEU A 67 -9.29 21.58 12.02
N VAL A 68 -10.17 21.32 12.99
CA VAL A 68 -10.69 22.33 13.91
C VAL A 68 -9.81 22.45 15.15
N LEU A 69 -9.39 21.30 15.71
CA LEU A 69 -8.59 21.27 16.93
C LEU A 69 -7.69 20.03 16.97
N SER A 70 -6.40 20.23 17.21
CA SER A 70 -5.46 19.13 17.48
C SER A 70 -5.41 18.83 18.97
N GLY A 71 -5.70 17.59 19.38
CA GLY A 71 -5.54 17.18 20.78
C GLY A 71 -4.09 17.21 21.27
N LYS A 72 -3.11 17.27 20.35
CA LYS A 72 -1.69 17.42 20.68
C LYS A 72 -1.34 18.80 21.26
N THR A 73 -2.12 19.82 20.93
CA THR A 73 -1.86 21.22 21.35
C THR A 73 -2.65 21.62 22.59
N LEU A 74 -3.38 20.70 23.22
CA LEU A 74 -4.11 20.94 24.45
C LEU A 74 -3.19 20.93 25.68
N ASP A 75 -3.56 21.67 26.73
CA ASP A 75 -2.85 21.69 28.02
C ASP A 75 -2.61 20.29 28.59
N ARG A 76 -3.56 19.38 28.35
CA ARG A 76 -3.44 17.95 28.59
C ARG A 76 -3.53 17.22 27.24
N PRO A 77 -2.40 16.86 26.62
CA PRO A 77 -2.41 16.27 25.28
C PRO A 77 -3.18 14.96 25.22
N VAL A 78 -3.93 14.76 24.13
CA VAL A 78 -4.68 13.52 23.85
C VAL A 78 -4.44 13.06 22.41
N ASN A 79 -4.66 11.78 22.14
CA ASN A 79 -4.47 11.19 20.80
C ASN A 79 -5.72 11.30 19.90
N TYR A 80 -6.45 12.41 20.02
CA TYR A 80 -7.65 12.69 19.23
C TYR A 80 -7.53 14.08 18.58
N GLY A 81 -8.17 14.25 17.43
CA GLY A 81 -8.36 15.56 16.79
C GLY A 81 -9.84 15.77 16.52
N LEU A 82 -10.30 17.02 16.61
CA LEU A 82 -11.61 17.41 16.13
C LEU A 82 -11.48 17.92 14.70
N VAL A 83 -12.24 17.32 13.80
CA VAL A 83 -12.28 17.70 12.40
C VAL A 83 -13.72 17.97 11.97
N ARG A 84 -13.87 18.89 11.02
CA ARG A 84 -15.14 19.18 10.37
C ARG A 84 -15.12 18.52 9.00
N VAL A 85 -16.10 17.66 8.73
CA VAL A 85 -16.29 17.08 7.39
C VAL A 85 -16.86 18.14 6.46
N ILE A 86 -16.22 18.35 5.32
CA ILE A 86 -16.68 19.28 4.28
C ILE A 86 -17.71 18.55 3.41
N PRO A 87 -18.92 19.12 3.22
CA PRO A 87 -19.93 18.50 2.38
C PRO A 87 -19.44 18.41 0.92
N PRO A 88 -19.77 17.34 0.19
CA PRO A 88 -19.56 17.25 -1.25
C PRO A 88 -20.21 18.41 -2.02
N PRO A 89 -19.74 18.73 -3.25
CA PRO A 89 -20.33 19.77 -4.07
C PRO A 89 -21.82 19.56 -4.33
N GLY A 90 -22.62 20.62 -4.20
CA GLY A 90 -24.07 20.59 -4.50
C GLY A 90 -24.97 20.29 -3.31
N ILE A 91 -24.42 20.15 -2.11
CA ILE A 91 -25.19 20.00 -0.87
C ILE A 91 -25.31 21.35 -0.14
N GLU A 92 -26.54 21.79 0.12
CA GLU A 92 -26.81 22.98 0.95
C GLU A 92 -26.96 22.57 2.43
N LEU A 93 -26.11 23.15 3.28
CA LEU A 93 -26.18 22.93 4.72
C LEU A 93 -27.12 23.94 5.39
N ASP A 94 -28.01 23.45 6.26
CA ASP A 94 -28.83 24.28 7.14
C ASP A 94 -28.14 24.41 8.52
N PRO A 95 -27.58 25.58 8.87
CA PRO A 95 -26.84 25.78 10.12
C PRO A 95 -27.75 25.77 11.36
N THR A 96 -29.07 25.80 11.19
CA THR A 96 -30.03 25.76 12.32
C THR A 96 -30.36 24.34 12.76
N ARG A 97 -30.00 23.34 11.93
CA ARG A 97 -30.18 21.93 12.28
C ARG A 97 -29.22 21.52 13.38
N ARG A 98 -29.63 20.50 14.15
CA ARG A 98 -28.82 19.94 15.21
C ARG A 98 -27.55 19.33 14.62
N PRO A 99 -26.35 19.70 15.11
CA PRO A 99 -25.11 19.10 14.62
C PRO A 99 -25.00 17.64 15.10
N PHE A 100 -24.41 16.80 14.24
CA PHE A 100 -24.02 15.45 14.59
C PHE A 100 -22.52 15.42 14.91
N VAL A 101 -22.17 14.72 15.99
CA VAL A 101 -20.77 14.47 16.38
C VAL A 101 -20.55 12.97 16.36
N ILE A 102 -19.65 12.53 15.51
CA ILE A 102 -19.29 11.12 15.34
C ILE A 102 -17.96 10.90 16.05
N VAL A 103 -17.93 9.91 16.95
CA VAL A 103 -16.72 9.52 17.67
C VAL A 103 -16.27 8.17 17.15
N ASP A 104 -15.16 8.14 16.42
CA ASP A 104 -14.59 6.90 15.91
C ASP A 104 -13.87 6.11 17.01
N PRO A 105 -14.37 4.92 17.42
CA PRO A 105 -13.73 4.10 18.45
C PRO A 105 -12.42 3.46 17.96
N ARG A 106 -12.21 3.28 16.65
CA ARG A 106 -10.94 2.85 16.04
C ARG A 106 -10.89 3.22 14.56
N ALA A 107 -10.11 4.26 14.26
CA ALA A 107 -9.71 4.64 12.91
C ALA A 107 -8.74 3.61 12.27
N GLY A 108 -9.23 2.41 11.97
CA GLY A 108 -8.51 1.35 11.26
C GLY A 108 -9.34 0.79 10.11
N HIS A 109 -8.72 -0.03 9.26
CA HIS A 109 -9.35 -0.67 8.07
C HIS A 109 -10.44 -1.72 8.39
N GLY A 110 -11.01 -1.68 9.60
CA GLY A 110 -12.11 -2.54 10.00
C GLY A 110 -13.46 -1.88 9.70
N PRO A 111 -14.56 -2.65 9.63
CA PRO A 111 -15.92 -2.14 9.40
C PRO A 111 -16.50 -1.41 10.63
N GLY A 112 -15.68 -0.63 11.33
CA GLY A 112 -16.10 0.29 12.40
C GLY A 112 -16.56 1.61 11.77
N ILE A 113 -17.79 2.01 12.09
CA ILE A 113 -18.52 3.19 11.57
C ILE A 113 -18.40 3.46 10.07
N GLY A 114 -18.36 2.44 9.21
CA GLY A 114 -18.84 2.50 7.83
C GLY A 114 -18.37 3.63 6.89
N GLY A 115 -17.38 4.46 7.22
CA GLY A 115 -17.01 5.71 6.54
C GLY A 115 -16.36 5.55 5.16
N PHE A 116 -16.41 4.35 4.60
CA PHE A 116 -15.89 3.98 3.29
C PHE A 116 -16.95 4.02 2.18
N LYS A 117 -18.20 4.39 2.49
CA LYS A 117 -19.31 4.38 1.54
C LYS A 117 -20.16 5.64 1.68
N ALA A 118 -20.73 6.10 0.56
CA ALA A 118 -21.72 7.17 0.55
C ALA A 118 -22.95 6.87 1.45
N ASP A 119 -23.22 5.59 1.72
CA ASP A 119 -24.26 5.13 2.65
C ASP A 119 -23.82 5.08 4.12
N SER A 120 -22.65 5.63 4.46
CA SER A 120 -22.16 5.69 5.84
C SER A 120 -23.00 6.66 6.68
N GLU A 121 -22.94 6.53 8.00
CA GLU A 121 -23.56 7.50 8.91
C GLU A 121 -23.11 8.95 8.64
N ILE A 122 -21.91 9.14 8.06
CA ILE A 122 -21.41 10.44 7.61
C ILE A 122 -22.11 10.88 6.31
N GLY A 123 -22.25 9.98 5.33
CA GLY A 123 -22.92 10.30 4.07
C GLY A 123 -24.42 10.55 4.21
N VAL A 124 -25.08 9.94 5.20
CA VAL A 124 -26.49 10.19 5.54
C VAL A 124 -26.67 11.47 6.38
N ALA A 125 -25.60 12.00 6.98
CA ALA A 125 -25.66 13.23 7.77
C ALA A 125 -25.71 14.51 6.92
N PHE A 126 -25.50 14.40 5.61
CA PHE A 126 -25.57 15.48 4.63
C PHE A 126 -26.90 15.52 3.90
#